data_AF-A0A936T4V9-F1
#
_entry.id   AF-A0A936T4V9-F1
#
_cell.length_a   1.000
_cell.length_b   1.000
_cell.length_c   1.000
_cell.angle_alpha   90.00
_cell.angle_beta   90.00
_cell.angle_gamma   90.00
#
_symmetry.space_group_name_H-M   'P 1'
#
loop_
_entity.id
_entity.type
_entity.pdbx_description
1 polymer ?
#
loop_
_entity_poly.entity_id
_entity_poly.type
_entity_poly.pdbx_seq_one_letter_code
_entity_poly.pdbx_strand_id
1 'polypeptide(L)'
;MSDTLVCSIELSKIDGVTVTVKNAAGKITQTIVMNGTSITTTVEGEESTSTITQDSESFLFKVAGPDATSTITQKQDQVLIKCKNFEVDAEDVKVKSSKASLYQATGKMDVKSTEDMTVKSSAKLTASSTAAMKLDSSASLTASAVADAKLSGANTTIEASAKLSAKGNVSAEVSGGKVDISGTMTASMAAPITSVGRDLTTVKGSLVKVEGSLVKLG
;
A
#
# COMPACT_ATOMS: atom_id res chain seq x y z
N MET A 1 55.79 -4.13 10.81
CA MET A 1 55.80 -4.31 12.28
C MET A 1 54.35 -4.50 12.68
N SER A 2 54.02 -5.45 13.56
CA SER A 2 52.65 -5.59 14.05
C SER A 2 52.32 -4.38 14.92
N ASP A 3 51.28 -3.62 14.58
CA ASP A 3 50.81 -2.53 15.42
C ASP A 3 50.35 -3.09 16.76
N THR A 4 51.00 -2.66 17.85
CA THR A 4 50.71 -3.14 19.20
C THR A 4 49.41 -2.52 19.70
N LEU A 5 48.47 -3.35 20.16
CA LEU A 5 47.27 -2.89 20.85
C LEU A 5 47.59 -2.51 22.30
N VAL A 6 47.04 -1.40 22.78
CA VAL A 6 47.16 -0.99 24.19
C VAL A 6 45.86 -1.33 24.91
N CYS A 7 45.93 -2.27 25.84
CA CYS A 7 44.77 -2.73 26.63
C CYS A 7 44.87 -2.20 28.07
N SER A 8 43.77 -1.71 28.63
CA SER A 8 43.69 -1.28 30.03
C SER A 8 42.38 -1.72 30.69
N ILE A 9 42.44 -2.01 31.98
CA ILE A 9 41.29 -2.29 32.84
C ILE A 9 41.31 -1.30 33.99
N GLU A 10 40.21 -0.60 34.19
CA GLU A 10 39.99 0.32 35.30
C GLU A 10 38.85 -0.22 36.19
N LEU A 11 39.08 -0.20 37.50
CA LEU A 11 38.12 -0.65 38.52
C LEU A 11 37.78 0.55 39.42
N SER A 12 36.59 1.12 39.24
CA SER A 12 36.05 2.24 40.01
C SER A 12 34.85 1.77 40.85
N LYS A 13 34.77 2.23 42.11
CA LYS A 13 33.56 1.99 42.95
C LYS A 13 32.38 2.88 42.53
N ILE A 14 32.65 3.93 41.76
CA ILE A 14 31.65 4.92 41.34
C ILE A 14 31.20 4.60 39.92
N ASP A 15 32.16 4.45 39.00
CA ASP A 15 31.89 4.27 37.56
C ASP A 15 31.84 2.80 37.15
N GLY A 16 32.16 1.88 38.07
CA GLY A 16 32.20 0.44 37.86
C GLY A 16 33.47 -0.01 37.14
N VAL A 17 33.34 -0.95 36.20
CA VAL A 17 34.47 -1.55 35.51
C VAL A 17 34.54 -1.04 34.07
N THR A 18 35.70 -0.54 33.67
CA THR A 18 35.98 -0.10 32.29
C THR A 18 37.11 -0.91 31.70
N VAL A 19 36.86 -1.53 30.55
CA VAL A 19 37.88 -2.21 29.74
C VAL A 19 38.08 -1.40 28.47
N THR A 20 39.32 -1.04 28.15
CA THR A 20 39.65 -0.26 26.94
C THR A 20 40.73 -0.95 26.13
N VAL A 21 40.55 -0.95 24.81
CA VAL A 21 41.56 -1.38 23.83
C VAL A 21 41.77 -0.27 22.81
N LYS A 22 42.98 0.27 22.74
CA LYS A 22 43.36 1.32 21.78
C LYS A 22 44.22 0.74 20.66
N ASN A 23 43.78 0.94 19.43
CA ASN A 23 44.56 0.73 18.22
C ASN A 23 44.91 2.11 17.62
N ALA A 24 46.09 2.63 17.95
CA ALA A 24 46.51 3.95 17.51
C ALA A 24 46.68 4.03 15.98
N ALA A 25 47.24 3.01 15.34
CA ALA A 25 47.46 2.98 13.90
C ALA A 25 46.13 2.97 13.11
N GLY A 26 45.16 2.21 13.60
CA GLY A 26 43.81 2.18 13.03
C GLY A 26 42.92 3.34 13.45
N LYS A 27 43.37 4.23 14.35
CA LYS A 27 42.57 5.29 14.99
C LYS A 27 41.25 4.75 15.57
N ILE A 28 41.31 3.61 16.25
CA ILE A 28 40.15 2.94 16.84
C ILE A 28 40.34 2.81 18.35
N THR A 29 39.32 3.18 19.11
CA THR A 29 39.20 2.90 20.54
C THR A 29 37.96 2.05 20.80
N GLN A 30 38.15 0.94 21.51
CA GLN A 30 37.07 0.07 21.95
C GLN A 30 36.95 0.15 23.46
N THR A 31 35.73 0.32 23.98
CA THR A 31 35.48 0.42 25.42
C THR A 31 34.28 -0.42 25.82
N ILE A 32 34.38 -1.14 26.92
CA ILE A 32 33.26 -1.77 27.61
C ILE A 32 33.16 -1.16 29.01
N VAL A 33 32.01 -0.63 29.37
CA VAL A 33 31.73 -0.05 30.70
C VAL A 33 30.59 -0.83 31.35
N MET A 34 30.83 -1.31 32.57
CA MET A 34 29.85 -1.98 33.42
C MET A 34 29.71 -1.18 34.72
N ASN A 35 28.71 -0.29 34.79
CA ASN A 35 28.59 0.72 35.87
C ASN A 35 27.55 0.37 36.96
N GLY A 36 27.07 -0.87 36.99
CA GLY A 36 26.07 -1.35 37.96
C GLY A 36 24.61 -1.09 37.58
N THR A 37 24.34 -0.23 36.58
CA THR A 37 22.99 -0.02 36.03
C THR A 37 22.87 -0.40 34.57
N SER A 38 23.98 -0.36 33.84
CA SER A 38 24.04 -0.62 32.41
C SER A 38 25.35 -1.27 32.01
N ILE A 39 25.34 -1.89 30.83
CA ILE A 39 26.52 -2.33 30.10
C ILE A 39 26.56 -1.53 28.81
N THR A 40 27.64 -0.79 28.59
CA THR A 40 27.86 -0.03 27.35
C THR A 40 29.11 -0.53 26.65
N THR A 41 28.96 -0.95 25.40
CA THR A 41 30.06 -1.29 24.50
C THR A 41 30.16 -0.22 23.42
N THR A 42 31.32 0.40 23.29
CA THR A 42 31.58 1.47 22.32
C THR A 42 32.76 1.10 21.43
N VAL A 43 32.62 1.32 20.13
CA VAL A 43 33.73 1.33 19.18
C VAL A 43 33.76 2.68 18.50
N GLU A 44 34.77 3.47 18.80
CA GLU A 44 35.00 4.79 18.24
C GLU A 44 36.11 4.70 17.18
N GLY A 45 35.77 5.04 15.94
CA GLY A 45 36.71 5.27 14.85
C GLY A 45 36.90 6.75 14.56
N GLU A 46 37.57 7.08 13.46
CA GLU A 46 37.90 8.47 13.10
C GLU A 46 36.66 9.35 12.83
N GLU A 47 35.65 8.80 12.16
CA GLU A 47 34.45 9.57 11.76
C GLU A 47 33.14 9.00 12.30
N SER A 48 33.17 7.80 12.88
CA SER A 48 31.96 7.12 13.31
C SER A 48 32.14 6.38 14.62
N THR A 49 31.04 6.23 15.33
CA THR A 49 30.98 5.53 16.61
C THR A 49 29.81 4.56 16.59
N SER A 50 30.08 3.31 16.93
CA SER A 50 29.03 2.34 17.25
C SER A 50 28.93 2.14 18.75
N THR A 51 27.71 2.03 19.26
CA THR A 51 27.41 1.84 20.67
C THR A 51 26.31 0.83 20.84
N ILE A 52 26.50 -0.11 21.77
CA ILE A 52 25.46 -0.99 22.29
C ILE A 52 25.31 -0.66 23.77
N THR A 53 24.12 -0.25 24.19
CA THR A 53 23.79 -0.03 25.60
C THR A 53 22.68 -0.98 26.00
N GLN A 54 22.91 -1.72 27.07
CA GLN A 54 21.92 -2.57 27.72
C GLN A 54 21.70 -2.06 29.14
N ASP A 55 20.44 -1.87 29.51
CA ASP A 55 20.01 -1.61 30.88
C ASP A 55 18.90 -2.59 31.27
N SER A 56 18.24 -2.37 32.42
CA SER A 56 17.16 -3.24 32.90
C SER A 56 15.89 -3.18 32.05
N GLU A 57 15.71 -2.16 31.23
CA GLU A 57 14.48 -1.90 30.49
C GLU A 57 14.64 -2.08 28.97
N SER A 58 15.87 -1.97 28.45
CA SER A 58 16.10 -1.84 27.02
C SER A 58 17.45 -2.32 26.52
N PHE A 59 17.47 -2.58 25.22
CA PHE A 59 18.67 -2.64 24.39
C PHE A 59 18.64 -1.51 23.37
N LEU A 60 19.73 -0.73 23.30
CA LEU A 60 19.94 0.31 22.30
C LEU A 60 21.18 0.00 21.47
N PHE A 61 20.98 -0.18 20.17
CA PHE A 61 22.06 -0.23 19.18
C PHE A 61 22.07 1.11 18.46
N LYS A 62 23.23 1.78 18.42
CA LYS A 62 23.40 3.08 17.79
C LYS A 62 24.64 3.07 16.92
N VAL A 63 24.54 3.59 15.70
CA VAL A 63 25.68 3.92 14.86
C VAL A 63 25.55 5.38 14.46
N ALA A 64 26.50 6.21 14.88
CA ALA A 64 26.57 7.63 14.53
C ALA A 64 27.76 7.86 13.59
N GLY A 65 27.51 8.56 12.50
CA GLY A 65 28.52 9.09 11.60
C GLY A 65 28.30 10.59 11.36
N PRO A 66 29.06 11.22 10.46
CA PRO A 66 29.02 12.67 10.26
C PRO A 66 27.65 13.17 9.77
N ASP A 67 26.99 12.40 8.91
CA ASP A 67 25.76 12.84 8.23
C ASP A 67 24.48 12.23 8.81
N ALA A 68 24.58 11.19 9.64
CA ALA A 68 23.44 10.38 10.02
C ALA A 68 23.68 9.60 11.31
N THR A 69 22.57 9.22 11.94
CA THR A 69 22.56 8.21 12.99
C THR A 69 21.49 7.17 12.67
N SER A 70 21.83 5.89 12.84
CA SER A 70 20.85 4.81 12.89
C SER A 70 20.72 4.27 14.31
N THR A 71 19.50 3.90 14.69
CA THR A 71 19.23 3.29 15.99
C THR A 71 18.25 2.13 15.88
N ILE A 72 18.51 1.08 16.66
CA ILE A 72 17.52 0.05 16.99
C ILE A 72 17.32 0.08 18.50
N THR A 73 16.11 0.39 18.95
CA THR A 73 15.75 0.38 20.36
C THR A 73 14.74 -0.74 20.59
N GLN A 74 15.09 -1.69 21.44
CA GLN A 74 14.20 -2.74 21.90
C GLN A 74 13.87 -2.52 23.37
N LYS A 75 12.58 -2.48 23.68
CA LYS A 75 12.00 -2.50 25.03
C LYS A 75 11.17 -3.77 25.18
N GLN A 76 10.62 -3.99 26.38
CA GLN A 76 9.74 -5.12 26.65
C GLN A 76 8.54 -5.21 25.69
N ASP A 77 8.00 -4.08 25.25
CA ASP A 77 6.76 -3.98 24.47
C ASP A 77 6.92 -3.34 23.09
N GLN A 78 8.16 -3.00 22.69
CA GLN A 78 8.42 -2.23 21.47
C GLN A 78 9.77 -2.56 20.85
N VAL A 79 9.81 -2.58 19.52
CA VAL A 79 11.04 -2.42 18.74
C VAL A 79 10.89 -1.20 17.83
N LEU A 80 11.83 -0.26 17.91
CA LEU A 80 11.85 0.97 17.12
C LEU A 80 13.15 1.04 16.32
N ILE A 81 13.02 1.17 15.00
CA ILE A 81 14.14 1.36 14.08
C ILE A 81 14.07 2.78 13.52
N LYS A 82 15.17 3.54 13.63
CA LYS A 82 15.32 4.85 13.00
C LYS A 82 16.56 4.82 12.12
N CYS A 83 16.41 5.13 10.85
CA CYS A 83 17.51 5.15 9.88
C CYS A 83 17.09 5.97 8.64
N LYS A 84 18.07 6.25 7.76
CA LYS A 84 17.81 6.88 6.45
C LYS A 84 17.27 5.89 5.41
N ASN A 85 17.79 4.66 5.42
CA ASN A 85 17.37 3.57 4.55
C ASN A 85 17.20 2.28 5.36
N PHE A 86 16.15 1.52 5.06
CA PHE A 86 15.87 0.20 5.65
C PHE A 86 15.53 -0.76 4.53
N GLU A 87 16.34 -1.80 4.38
CA GLU A 87 16.22 -2.80 3.32
C GLU A 87 16.16 -4.19 3.95
N VAL A 88 15.28 -5.05 3.44
CA VAL A 88 15.11 -6.43 3.87
C VAL A 88 15.23 -7.30 2.63
N ASP A 89 16.41 -7.89 2.44
CA ASP A 89 16.68 -8.91 1.42
C ASP A 89 16.58 -10.29 2.09
N ALA A 90 15.51 -11.02 1.78
CA ALA A 90 15.20 -12.29 2.40
C ALA A 90 14.39 -13.18 1.47
N GLU A 91 14.58 -14.50 1.56
CA GLU A 91 13.77 -15.46 0.82
C GLU A 91 12.29 -15.40 1.21
N ASP A 92 12.00 -15.14 2.49
CA ASP A 92 10.68 -15.28 3.08
C ASP A 92 10.47 -14.20 4.16
N VAL A 93 9.46 -13.33 4.00
CA VAL A 93 9.11 -12.28 4.97
C VAL A 93 7.65 -12.45 5.41
N LYS A 94 7.43 -12.67 6.71
CA LYS A 94 6.09 -12.87 7.30
C LYS A 94 5.83 -11.83 8.39
N VAL A 95 4.89 -10.92 8.13
CA VAL A 95 4.45 -9.91 9.11
C VAL A 95 3.04 -10.28 9.60
N LYS A 96 2.91 -10.60 10.89
CA LYS A 96 1.63 -10.97 11.52
C LYS A 96 1.36 -10.07 12.72
N SER A 97 0.13 -9.57 12.83
CA SER A 97 -0.36 -8.81 13.98
C SER A 97 -1.73 -9.34 14.40
N SER A 98 -1.97 -9.45 15.71
CA SER A 98 -3.28 -9.78 16.27
C SER A 98 -4.16 -8.54 16.49
N LYS A 99 -3.58 -7.35 16.31
CA LYS A 99 -4.25 -6.05 16.40
C LYS A 99 -4.11 -5.31 15.07
N ALA A 100 -4.50 -4.04 15.06
CA ALA A 100 -4.34 -3.21 13.87
C ALA A 100 -2.87 -3.08 13.45
N SER A 101 -2.63 -3.03 12.14
CA SER A 101 -1.35 -2.65 11.53
C SER A 101 -1.57 -1.38 10.71
N LEU A 102 -0.62 -0.45 10.76
CA LEU A 102 -0.63 0.78 9.98
C LEU A 102 0.61 0.82 9.08
N TYR A 103 0.39 1.01 7.78
CA TYR A 103 1.44 1.25 6.79
C TYR A 103 1.21 2.65 6.23
N GLN A 104 2.14 3.56 6.51
CA GLN A 104 2.02 4.97 6.14
C GLN A 104 3.33 5.48 5.56
N ALA A 105 3.23 6.21 4.45
CA ALA A 105 4.31 7.00 3.88
C ALA A 105 3.84 8.46 3.76
N THR A 106 4.71 9.40 4.12
CA THR A 106 4.49 10.84 3.86
C THR A 106 4.81 11.21 2.41
N GLY A 107 5.73 10.45 1.79
CA GLY A 107 6.03 10.52 0.36
C GLY A 107 5.30 9.43 -0.42
N LYS A 108 5.99 8.86 -1.42
CA LYS A 108 5.46 7.79 -2.26
C LYS A 108 5.54 6.43 -1.55
N MET A 109 4.49 5.62 -1.69
CA MET A 109 4.50 4.20 -1.34
C MET A 109 4.28 3.37 -2.62
N ASP A 110 5.27 2.56 -2.99
CA ASP A 110 5.16 1.60 -4.07
C ASP A 110 5.01 0.18 -3.49
N VAL A 111 4.04 -0.58 -3.97
CA VAL A 111 3.89 -2.02 -3.68
C VAL A 111 3.95 -2.76 -5.00
N LYS A 112 4.97 -3.61 -5.17
CA LYS A 112 5.26 -4.30 -6.43
C LYS A 112 5.43 -5.79 -6.15
N SER A 113 4.92 -6.61 -7.07
CA SER A 113 5.12 -8.05 -7.10
C SER A 113 5.34 -8.45 -8.56
N THR A 114 6.28 -9.36 -8.80
CA THR A 114 6.49 -9.98 -10.12
C THR A 114 5.54 -11.16 -10.35
N GLU A 115 5.08 -11.76 -9.25
CA GLU A 115 4.08 -12.83 -9.23
C GLU A 115 2.73 -12.29 -8.72
N ASP A 116 1.78 -13.19 -8.46
CA ASP A 116 0.46 -12.84 -7.96
C ASP A 116 0.49 -12.01 -6.66
N MET A 117 -0.19 -10.86 -6.68
CA MET A 117 -0.46 -10.06 -5.49
C MET A 117 -1.91 -10.27 -5.04
N THR A 118 -2.11 -10.73 -3.82
CA THR A 118 -3.45 -10.96 -3.24
C THR A 118 -3.71 -10.02 -2.07
N VAL A 119 -4.79 -9.25 -2.13
CA VAL A 119 -5.31 -8.45 -1.02
C VAL A 119 -6.68 -8.99 -0.62
N LYS A 120 -6.80 -9.51 0.60
CA LYS A 120 -8.04 -10.13 1.12
C LYS A 120 -8.43 -9.47 2.44
N SER A 121 -9.71 -9.14 2.57
CA SER A 121 -10.35 -8.77 3.84
C SER A 121 -11.55 -9.67 4.05
N SER A 122 -11.69 -10.25 5.24
CA SER A 122 -12.87 -11.04 5.62
C SER A 122 -14.07 -10.16 6.02
N ALA A 123 -13.85 -8.86 6.20
CA ALA A 123 -14.86 -7.88 6.51
C ALA A 123 -14.90 -6.82 5.40
N LYS A 124 -14.71 -5.54 5.74
CA LYS A 124 -14.69 -4.44 4.77
C LYS A 124 -13.28 -4.24 4.22
N LEU A 125 -13.17 -4.03 2.90
CA LEU A 125 -12.01 -3.43 2.25
C LEU A 125 -12.43 -2.05 1.73
N THR A 126 -11.68 -0.99 2.06
CA THR A 126 -11.92 0.37 1.55
C THR A 126 -10.66 0.85 0.85
N ALA A 127 -10.80 1.26 -0.41
CA ALA A 127 -9.75 1.91 -1.18
C ALA A 127 -10.25 3.28 -1.63
N SER A 128 -9.47 4.32 -1.38
CA SER A 128 -9.84 5.71 -1.68
C SER A 128 -8.62 6.52 -2.12
N SER A 129 -8.83 7.45 -3.05
CA SER A 129 -7.85 8.45 -3.47
C SER A 129 -8.51 9.82 -3.43
N THR A 130 -7.78 10.85 -2.99
CA THR A 130 -8.25 12.25 -3.05
C THR A 130 -8.07 12.86 -4.44
N ALA A 131 -7.16 12.28 -5.24
CA ALA A 131 -6.92 12.63 -6.63
C ALA A 131 -7.40 11.48 -7.53
N ALA A 132 -6.69 11.21 -8.62
CA ALA A 132 -7.01 10.11 -9.51
C ALA A 132 -6.76 8.74 -8.84
N MET A 133 -7.61 7.77 -9.16
CA MET A 133 -7.38 6.35 -8.94
C MET A 133 -7.38 5.67 -10.32
N LYS A 134 -6.30 4.97 -10.66
CA LYS A 134 -6.18 4.23 -11.93
C LYS A 134 -6.06 2.74 -11.65
N LEU A 135 -6.93 1.94 -12.26
CA LEU A 135 -6.81 0.48 -12.32
C LEU A 135 -6.57 0.11 -13.78
N ASP A 136 -5.45 -0.55 -14.05
CA ASP A 136 -5.01 -0.92 -15.39
C ASP A 136 -4.72 -2.42 -15.40
N SER A 137 -5.24 -3.13 -16.41
CA SER A 137 -5.00 -4.56 -16.61
C SER A 137 -4.80 -4.79 -18.10
N SER A 138 -3.68 -5.40 -18.46
CA SER A 138 -3.36 -5.76 -19.84
C SER A 138 -4.17 -6.96 -20.35
N ALA A 139 -4.76 -7.74 -19.45
CA ALA A 139 -5.55 -8.91 -19.77
C ALA A 139 -7.04 -8.66 -19.48
N SER A 140 -7.48 -8.98 -18.27
CA SER A 140 -8.88 -8.79 -17.86
C SER A 140 -8.98 -8.08 -16.52
N LEU A 141 -10.05 -7.31 -16.36
CA LEU A 141 -10.48 -6.76 -15.08
C LEU A 141 -11.86 -7.35 -14.77
N THR A 142 -11.93 -8.17 -13.71
CA THR A 142 -13.20 -8.74 -13.23
C THR A 142 -13.59 -8.06 -11.92
N ALA A 143 -14.73 -7.38 -11.91
CA ALA A 143 -15.34 -6.81 -10.70
C ALA A 143 -16.69 -7.48 -10.47
N SER A 144 -16.89 -8.06 -9.29
CA SER A 144 -18.12 -8.77 -8.95
C SER A 144 -18.59 -8.39 -7.55
N ALA A 145 -19.90 -8.18 -7.40
CA ALA A 145 -20.56 -7.92 -6.14
C ALA A 145 -21.77 -8.85 -6.00
N VAL A 146 -22.00 -9.38 -4.80
CA VAL A 146 -23.16 -10.24 -4.50
C VAL A 146 -24.43 -9.42 -4.27
N ALA A 147 -24.28 -8.24 -3.67
CA ALA A 147 -25.35 -7.27 -3.48
C ALA A 147 -25.19 -6.15 -4.52
N ASP A 148 -24.92 -4.92 -4.07
CA ASP A 148 -24.82 -3.77 -4.97
C ASP A 148 -23.39 -3.55 -5.46
N ALA A 149 -23.26 -3.23 -6.75
CA ALA A 149 -22.10 -2.53 -7.30
C ALA A 149 -22.55 -1.11 -7.71
N LYS A 150 -22.07 -0.09 -7.01
CA LYS A 150 -22.44 1.32 -7.26
C LYS A 150 -21.29 2.05 -7.93
N LEU A 151 -21.56 2.68 -9.07
CA LEU A 151 -20.66 3.60 -9.75
C LEU A 151 -21.32 4.97 -9.81
N SER A 152 -20.74 5.94 -9.12
CA SER A 152 -21.29 7.28 -8.97
C SER A 152 -20.19 8.33 -9.07
N GLY A 153 -20.46 9.41 -9.77
CA GLY A 153 -19.61 10.59 -9.87
C GLY A 153 -20.38 11.71 -10.56
N ALA A 154 -19.83 12.94 -10.54
CA ALA A 154 -20.45 14.06 -11.27
C ALA A 154 -20.62 13.72 -12.76
N ASN A 155 -19.66 13.01 -13.34
CA ASN A 155 -19.73 12.38 -14.65
C ASN A 155 -19.24 10.93 -14.52
N THR A 156 -19.84 10.01 -15.27
CA THR A 156 -19.41 8.61 -15.35
C THR A 156 -19.42 8.19 -16.82
N THR A 157 -18.29 7.68 -17.31
CA THR A 157 -18.13 7.22 -18.68
C THR A 157 -17.76 5.74 -18.67
N ILE A 158 -18.46 4.94 -19.47
CA ILE A 158 -18.14 3.52 -19.69
C ILE A 158 -17.90 3.34 -21.19
N GLU A 159 -16.66 3.02 -21.55
CA GLU A 159 -16.26 2.80 -22.94
C GLU A 159 -15.94 1.33 -23.17
N ALA A 160 -16.47 0.77 -24.27
CA ALA A 160 -16.12 -0.55 -24.74
C ALA A 160 -15.88 -0.48 -26.25
N SER A 161 -14.68 -0.85 -26.69
CA SER A 161 -14.29 -0.79 -28.10
C SER A 161 -14.96 -1.88 -28.96
N ALA A 162 -15.14 -3.07 -28.40
CA ALA A 162 -15.75 -4.21 -29.10
C ALA A 162 -17.22 -4.41 -28.73
N LYS A 163 -17.52 -4.49 -27.44
CA LYS A 163 -18.88 -4.79 -26.94
C LYS A 163 -19.07 -4.35 -25.51
N LEU A 164 -20.15 -3.60 -25.26
CA LEU A 164 -20.72 -3.41 -23.94
C LEU A 164 -21.93 -4.34 -23.77
N SER A 165 -21.99 -5.10 -22.68
CA SER A 165 -23.12 -5.99 -22.36
C SER A 165 -23.61 -5.73 -20.94
N ALA A 166 -24.86 -5.29 -20.81
CA ALA A 166 -25.55 -5.16 -19.52
C ALA A 166 -26.71 -6.15 -19.48
N LYS A 167 -26.76 -7.00 -18.44
CA LYS A 167 -27.81 -8.02 -18.25
C LYS A 167 -28.38 -7.88 -16.85
N GLY A 168 -29.70 -7.73 -16.76
CA GLY A 168 -30.44 -7.82 -15.51
C GLY A 168 -31.26 -9.09 -15.48
N ASN A 169 -31.22 -9.83 -14.37
CA ASN A 169 -32.04 -11.04 -14.21
C ASN A 169 -33.53 -10.72 -14.04
N VAL A 170 -33.83 -9.59 -13.38
CA VAL A 170 -35.20 -9.12 -13.12
C VAL A 170 -35.50 -7.87 -13.95
N SER A 171 -34.63 -6.86 -13.87
CA SER A 171 -34.78 -5.60 -14.60
C SER A 171 -33.41 -4.99 -14.92
N ALA A 172 -33.39 -4.09 -15.91
CA ALA A 172 -32.29 -3.17 -16.16
C ALA A 172 -32.93 -1.79 -16.41
N GLU A 173 -32.74 -0.86 -15.47
CA GLU A 173 -33.35 0.47 -15.52
C GLU A 173 -32.34 1.54 -15.93
N VAL A 174 -32.73 2.43 -16.84
CA VAL A 174 -31.95 3.61 -17.22
C VAL A 174 -32.82 4.84 -16.96
N SER A 175 -32.56 5.50 -15.85
CA SER A 175 -33.24 6.74 -15.46
C SER A 175 -32.35 7.95 -15.80
N GLY A 176 -32.76 8.76 -16.77
CA GLY A 176 -32.06 9.97 -17.17
C GLY A 176 -32.92 10.87 -18.06
N GLY A 177 -32.58 12.15 -18.16
CA GLY A 177 -33.35 13.09 -18.99
C GLY A 177 -33.30 12.79 -20.49
N LYS A 178 -32.28 12.05 -20.95
CA LYS A 178 -32.07 11.67 -22.36
C LYS A 178 -31.22 10.41 -22.46
N VAL A 179 -31.54 9.55 -23.43
CA VAL A 179 -30.69 8.45 -23.87
C VAL A 179 -30.43 8.64 -25.36
N ASP A 180 -29.17 8.85 -25.74
CA ASP A 180 -28.77 9.02 -27.13
C ASP A 180 -28.18 7.73 -27.70
N ILE A 181 -28.67 7.32 -28.86
CA ILE A 181 -28.13 6.21 -29.65
C ILE A 181 -27.74 6.81 -31.01
N SER A 182 -26.44 6.84 -31.31
CA SER A 182 -25.88 7.49 -32.50
C SER A 182 -25.00 6.53 -33.30
N GLY A 183 -24.52 6.98 -34.47
CA GLY A 183 -23.74 6.14 -35.41
C GLY A 183 -24.62 5.19 -36.23
N THR A 184 -24.10 4.01 -36.54
CA THR A 184 -24.82 2.96 -37.30
C THR A 184 -25.58 1.98 -36.40
N MET A 185 -25.85 2.39 -35.15
CA MET A 185 -26.38 1.53 -34.10
C MET A 185 -27.87 1.23 -34.30
N THR A 186 -28.27 -0.01 -34.05
CA THR A 186 -29.68 -0.44 -34.05
C THR A 186 -30.18 -0.57 -32.61
N ALA A 187 -31.32 0.04 -32.31
CA ALA A 187 -32.06 -0.24 -31.08
C ALA A 187 -33.09 -1.35 -31.37
N SER A 188 -32.94 -2.51 -30.72
CA SER A 188 -33.88 -3.64 -30.85
C SER A 188 -34.54 -3.92 -29.51
N MET A 189 -35.87 -3.96 -29.49
CA MET A 189 -36.69 -4.19 -28.30
C MET A 189 -37.58 -5.41 -28.53
N ALA A 190 -37.09 -6.59 -28.14
CA ALA A 190 -37.73 -7.87 -28.43
C ALA A 190 -38.42 -8.47 -27.20
N ALA A 191 -39.38 -7.75 -26.61
CA ALA A 191 -40.22 -8.25 -25.52
C ALA A 191 -41.67 -8.50 -25.98
N PRO A 192 -42.41 -9.46 -25.39
CA PRO A 192 -43.81 -9.73 -25.75
C PRO A 192 -44.71 -8.49 -25.67
N ILE A 193 -44.40 -7.58 -24.75
CA ILE A 193 -45.05 -6.28 -24.59
C ILE A 193 -43.94 -5.25 -24.40
N THR A 194 -43.89 -4.23 -25.26
CA THR A 194 -42.97 -3.10 -25.15
C THR A 194 -43.77 -1.80 -25.26
N SER A 195 -43.54 -0.87 -24.34
CA SER A 195 -44.09 0.49 -24.41
C SER A 195 -43.00 1.46 -24.81
N VAL A 196 -43.24 2.28 -25.84
CA VAL A 196 -42.28 3.29 -26.32
C VAL A 196 -42.94 4.66 -26.33
N GLY A 197 -42.35 5.59 -25.57
CA GLY A 197 -42.87 6.94 -25.35
C GLY A 197 -43.98 7.02 -24.30
N ARG A 198 -44.31 8.25 -23.91
CA ARG A 198 -45.41 8.56 -22.97
C ARG A 198 -46.34 9.63 -23.53
N ASP A 199 -45.80 10.82 -23.83
CA ASP A 199 -46.60 11.96 -24.32
C ASP A 199 -46.48 12.14 -25.84
N LEU A 200 -45.26 12.10 -26.38
CA LEU A 200 -44.98 12.23 -27.82
C LEU A 200 -43.85 11.29 -28.23
N THR A 201 -44.09 10.50 -29.28
CA THR A 201 -43.06 9.68 -29.93
C THR A 201 -42.91 10.15 -31.37
N THR A 202 -41.71 10.60 -31.74
CA THR A 202 -41.40 11.01 -33.12
C THR A 202 -40.52 9.94 -33.77
N VAL A 203 -41.00 9.35 -34.86
CA VAL A 203 -40.23 8.39 -35.67
C VAL A 203 -39.88 9.04 -37.00
N LYS A 204 -38.59 9.14 -37.32
CA LYS A 204 -38.09 9.69 -38.59
C LYS A 204 -37.21 8.66 -39.26
N GLY A 205 -37.44 8.42 -40.55
CA GLY A 205 -36.65 7.51 -41.37
C GLY A 205 -37.10 7.59 -42.84
N SER A 206 -36.23 7.18 -43.76
CA SER A 206 -36.59 7.05 -45.18
C SER A 206 -37.60 5.93 -45.43
N LEU A 207 -37.65 4.94 -44.53
CA LEU A 207 -38.63 3.86 -44.49
C LEU A 207 -39.02 3.58 -43.04
N VAL A 208 -40.31 3.61 -42.75
CA VAL A 208 -40.89 3.20 -41.47
C VAL A 208 -41.87 2.07 -41.75
N LYS A 209 -41.61 0.88 -41.19
CA LYS A 209 -42.46 -0.31 -41.33
C LYS A 209 -43.11 -0.62 -39.99
N VAL A 210 -44.44 -0.66 -39.95
CA VAL A 210 -45.23 -1.02 -38.76
C VAL A 210 -46.14 -2.16 -39.15
N GLU A 211 -46.03 -3.30 -38.48
CA GLU A 211 -46.75 -4.53 -38.83
C GLU A 211 -47.27 -5.25 -37.57
N GLY A 212 -48.42 -5.90 -37.69
CA GLY A 212 -49.07 -6.66 -36.63
C GLY A 212 -50.56 -6.87 -36.91
N SER A 213 -51.17 -7.89 -36.29
CA SER A 213 -52.61 -8.19 -36.46
C SER A 213 -53.54 -7.13 -35.85
N LEU A 214 -53.00 -6.25 -35.00
CA LEU A 214 -53.73 -5.23 -34.21
C LEU A 214 -53.06 -3.85 -34.30
N VAL A 215 -52.70 -3.43 -35.51
CA VAL A 215 -52.19 -2.08 -35.74
C VAL A 215 -53.34 -1.08 -35.76
N LYS A 216 -53.40 -0.18 -34.77
CA LYS A 216 -54.34 0.96 -34.74
C LYS A 216 -53.54 2.25 -34.86
N LEU A 217 -53.42 2.75 -36.09
CA LEU A 217 -52.88 4.07 -36.38
C LEU A 217 -54.05 5.07 -36.37
N GLY A 218 -53.91 6.15 -35.61
CA GLY A 218 -54.82 7.30 -35.61
C GLY A 218 -54.29 8.40 -36.50
#